data_AF-A0A956EYN9-F1
#
_entry.id   AF-A0A956EYN9-F1
#
_cell.length_a   1.000
_cell.length_b   1.000
_cell.length_c   1.000
_cell.angle_alpha   90.00
_cell.angle_beta   90.00
_cell.angle_gamma   90.00
#
_symmetry.space_group_name_H-M   'P 1'
#
loop_
_entity.id
_entity.type
_entity.pdbx_description
1 polymer ?
#
loop_
_entity_poly.entity_id
_entity_poly.type
_entity_poly.pdbx_seq_one_letter_code
_entity_poly.pdbx_strand_id
1 'polypeptide(L)'
;MDVRSYAAINEAQRDHWWYAARRTILDRVLGQVHAAGLPKGTLLDLGCGTGSNLPVLEKYGKAHGVDMSPEAVEFCRLQGIDNVTRADLD
;
A
#
# COMPACT_ATOMS: atom_id res chain seq x y z
N MET A 1 -7.72 -15.56 3.60
CA MET A 1 -8.71 -14.77 2.84
C MET A 1 -8.43 -15.04 1.36
N ASP A 2 -9.43 -15.25 0.50
CA ASP A 2 -9.17 -15.61 -0.91
C ASP A 2 -8.92 -14.38 -1.81
N VAL A 3 -8.41 -14.58 -3.02
CA VAL A 3 -8.11 -13.49 -3.99
C VAL A 3 -9.37 -12.67 -4.34
N ARG A 4 -10.55 -13.30 -4.41
CA ARG A 4 -11.81 -12.60 -4.71
C ARG A 4 -12.22 -11.65 -3.59
N SER A 5 -11.93 -12.01 -2.35
CA SER A 5 -12.14 -11.14 -1.20
C SER A 5 -11.28 -9.87 -1.30
N TYR A 6 -10.05 -9.97 -1.82
CA TYR A 6 -9.21 -8.79 -2.08
C TYR A 6 -9.74 -7.91 -3.20
N ALA A 7 -10.44 -8.47 -4.20
CA ALA A 7 -11.11 -7.66 -5.22
C ALA A 7 -12.23 -6.80 -4.63
N ALA A 8 -13.07 -7.37 -3.76
CA ALA A 8 -14.12 -6.63 -3.05
C ALA A 8 -13.54 -5.56 -2.12
N ILE A 9 -12.43 -5.87 -1.43
CA ILE A 9 -11.69 -4.88 -0.65
C ILE A 9 -11.22 -3.75 -1.55
N ASN A 10 -10.58 -4.06 -2.69
CA ASN A 10 -10.04 -3.07 -3.60
C ASN A 10 -11.12 -2.14 -4.15
N GLU A 11 -12.28 -2.68 -4.50
CA GLU A 11 -13.45 -1.90 -4.92
C GLU A 11 -13.92 -0.95 -3.82
N ALA A 12 -14.11 -1.46 -2.60
CA ALA A 12 -14.43 -0.61 -1.45
C ALA A 12 -13.35 0.47 -1.21
N GLN A 13 -12.07 0.15 -1.41
CA GLN A 13 -10.97 1.10 -1.28
C GLN A 13 -10.99 2.21 -2.33
N ARG A 14 -11.56 1.97 -3.52
CA ARG A 14 -11.71 2.99 -4.57
C ARG A 14 -12.89 3.91 -4.26
N ASP A 15 -14.03 3.35 -3.89
CA ASP A 15 -15.31 4.07 -3.94
C ASP A 15 -15.76 4.60 -2.58
N HIS A 16 -15.31 4.00 -1.47
CA HIS A 16 -15.76 4.40 -0.15
C HIS A 16 -14.97 5.59 0.40
N TRP A 17 -15.68 6.64 0.82
CA TRP A 17 -15.14 7.93 1.27
C TRP A 17 -14.02 7.82 2.31
N TRP A 18 -14.12 6.85 3.23
CA TRP A 18 -13.11 6.61 4.27
C TRP A 18 -11.71 6.39 3.68
N TYR A 19 -11.59 5.59 2.62
CA TYR A 19 -10.28 5.29 2.03
C TYR A 19 -9.70 6.48 1.28
N ALA A 20 -10.54 7.27 0.61
CA ALA A 20 -10.12 8.51 -0.02
C ALA A 20 -9.62 9.54 1.01
N ALA A 21 -10.37 9.73 2.11
CA ALA A 21 -9.97 10.61 3.20
C ALA A 21 -8.69 10.11 3.89
N ARG A 22 -8.58 8.81 4.17
CA ARG A 22 -7.38 8.20 4.75
C ARG A 22 -6.14 8.42 3.88
N ARG A 23 -6.23 8.22 2.55
CA ARG A 23 -5.11 8.49 1.64
C ARG A 23 -4.72 9.97 1.61
N THR A 24 -5.69 10.88 1.73
CA THR A 24 -5.43 12.32 1.83
C THR A 24 -4.67 12.67 3.11
N ILE A 25 -5.05 12.08 4.24
CA ILE A 25 -4.36 12.26 5.52
C ILE A 25 -2.95 11.67 5.45
N LEU A 26 -2.80 10.45 4.92
CA LEU A 26 -1.51 9.78 4.73
C LEU A 26 -0.56 10.64 3.89
N ASP A 27 -1.03 11.15 2.75
CA ASP A 27 -0.26 12.03 1.86
C ASP A 27 0.21 13.28 2.60
N ARG A 28 -0.68 13.95 3.33
CA ARG A 28 -0.35 15.15 4.10
C ARG A 28 0.73 14.88 5.17
N VAL A 29 0.57 13.80 5.93
CA VAL A 29 1.51 13.45 7.01
C VAL A 29 2.87 13.11 6.41
N LEU A 30 2.91 12.28 5.36
CA LEU A 30 4.15 11.93 4.68
C LEU A 30 4.84 13.16 4.09
N GLY A 31 4.09 14.10 3.51
CA GLY A 31 4.64 15.35 3.00
C GLY A 31 5.31 16.21 4.07
N GLN A 32 4.71 16.33 5.25
CA GLN A 32 5.31 17.07 6.38
C GLN A 32 6.60 16.40 6.87
N VAL A 33 6.55 15.07 6.98
CA VAL A 33 7.65 14.24 7.48
C VAL A 33 8.82 14.21 6.47
N HIS A 34 8.53 14.19 5.17
CA HIS A 34 9.51 14.33 4.11
C HIS A 34 10.16 15.71 4.10
N ALA A 35 9.36 16.78 4.23
CA ALA A 35 9.85 18.16 4.28
C ALA A 35 10.75 18.43 5.50
N ALA A 36 10.57 17.68 6.60
CA ALA A 36 11.42 17.75 7.79
C ALA A 36 12.82 17.13 7.59
N GLY A 37 13.14 16.63 6.39
CA GLY A 37 14.48 16.15 6.06
C GLY A 37 14.74 14.70 6.46
N LEU A 38 13.72 13.85 6.45
CA LEU A 38 13.92 12.41 6.62
C LEU A 38 14.97 11.88 5.63
N PRO A 39 15.81 10.90 6.05
CA PRO A 39 16.76 10.26 5.17
C PRO A 39 16.06 9.68 3.93
N LYS A 40 16.70 9.85 2.77
CA LYS A 40 16.27 9.18 1.55
C LYS A 40 16.38 7.67 1.77
N GLY A 41 15.29 6.96 1.55
CA GLY A 41 15.22 5.53 1.78
C GLY A 41 14.04 4.89 1.08
N THR A 42 13.92 3.58 1.30
CA THR A 42 12.79 2.78 0.84
C THR A 42 11.67 2.87 1.86
N LEU A 43 10.45 3.17 1.41
CA LEU A 43 9.24 3.11 2.21
C LEU A 43 8.65 1.71 2.16
N LEU A 44 8.12 1.23 3.28
CA LEU A 44 7.55 -0.10 3.41
C LEU A 44 6.09 0.01 3.90
N ASP A 45 5.16 -0.57 3.15
CA ASP A 45 3.76 -0.77 3.58
C ASP A 45 3.61 -2.20 4.11
N LEU A 46 3.66 -2.35 5.43
CA LEU A 46 3.51 -3.64 6.11
C LEU A 46 2.04 -3.99 6.26
N GLY A 47 1.62 -5.15 5.73
CA GLY A 47 0.21 -5.51 5.58
C GLY A 47 -0.44 -4.74 4.43
N CYS A 48 0.22 -4.69 3.27
CA CYS A 48 -0.19 -3.83 2.17
C CYS A 48 -1.54 -4.23 1.53
N GLY A 49 -2.03 -5.46 1.76
CA GLY A 49 -3.30 -5.94 1.24
C GLY A 49 -3.38 -5.81 -0.28
N THR A 50 -4.23 -4.88 -0.75
CA THR A 50 -4.43 -4.62 -2.19
C THR A 50 -3.42 -3.65 -2.81
N GLY A 51 -2.39 -3.24 -2.06
CA GLY A 51 -1.35 -2.30 -2.53
C GLY A 51 -1.84 -0.86 -2.71
N SER A 52 -3.04 -0.52 -2.23
CA SER A 52 -3.74 0.73 -2.51
C SER A 52 -3.05 2.00 -1.98
N ASN A 53 -2.15 1.87 -1.02
CA ASN A 53 -1.39 2.99 -0.47
C ASN A 53 -0.05 3.20 -1.19
N LEU A 54 0.47 2.20 -1.92
CA LEU A 54 1.78 2.30 -2.58
C LEU A 54 1.91 3.55 -3.47
N PRO A 55 0.91 3.94 -4.29
CA PRO A 55 1.00 5.15 -5.09
C PRO A 55 1.15 6.45 -4.27
N VAL A 56 0.65 6.46 -3.02
CA VAL A 56 0.85 7.62 -2.11
C VAL A 56 2.28 7.63 -1.58
N LEU A 57 2.81 6.47 -1.18
CA LEU A 57 4.18 6.33 -0.69
C LEU A 57 5.21 6.66 -1.77
N GLU A 58 4.95 6.26 -3.03
CA GLU A 58 5.84 6.46 -4.17
C GLU A 58 6.13 7.94 -4.50
N LYS A 59 5.27 8.86 -4.06
CA LYS A 59 5.53 10.30 -4.15
C LYS A 59 6.72 10.75 -3.29
N TYR A 60 7.06 10.00 -2.25
CA TYR A 60 8.04 10.38 -1.23
C TYR A 60 9.33 9.53 -1.28
N GLY A 61 9.37 8.51 -2.14
CA GLY A 61 10.53 7.63 -2.32
C GLY A 61 10.15 6.29 -2.92
N LYS A 62 11.11 5.38 -3.03
CA LYS A 62 10.85 4.02 -3.52
C LYS A 62 9.97 3.28 -2.51
N ALA A 63 8.79 2.80 -2.92
CA ALA A 63 7.89 2.06 -2.04
C ALA A 63 7.91 0.56 -2.33
N HIS A 64 7.74 -0.24 -1.29
CA HIS A 64 7.49 -1.68 -1.37
C HIS A 64 6.33 -2.06 -0.45
N GLY A 65 5.50 -2.99 -0.92
CA GLY A 65 4.47 -3.61 -0.10
C GLY A 65 4.93 -4.98 0.41
N VAL A 66 4.54 -5.30 1.65
CA VAL A 66 4.70 -6.65 2.20
C VAL A 66 3.38 -7.10 2.79
N ASP A 67 3.00 -8.34 2.49
CA ASP A 67 1.84 -8.98 3.11
C ASP A 67 2.13 -10.46 3.37
N MET A 68 1.61 -11.01 4.47
CA MET A 68 1.76 -12.44 4.77
C MET A 68 0.87 -13.31 3.89
N SER A 69 -0.24 -12.76 3.40
CA SER A 69 -1.22 -13.47 2.58
C SER A 69 -0.67 -13.66 1.16
N PRO A 70 -0.45 -14.90 0.71
CA PRO A 70 -0.07 -15.15 -0.67
C PRO A 70 -1.13 -14.64 -1.66
N GLU A 71 -2.41 -14.63 -1.26
CA GLU A 71 -3.52 -14.13 -2.07
C GLU A 71 -3.50 -12.60 -2.23
N ALA A 72 -3.05 -11.85 -1.21
CA ALA A 72 -2.87 -10.39 -1.31
C ALA A 72 -1.79 -10.04 -2.34
N VAL A 73 -0.66 -10.74 -2.25
CA VAL A 73 0.48 -10.56 -3.16
C VAL A 73 0.09 -10.96 -4.59
N GLU A 74 -0.60 -12.09 -4.75
CA GLU A 74 -1.10 -12.52 -6.06
C GLU A 74 -2.10 -11.52 -6.64
N PHE A 75 -3.05 -11.04 -5.83
CA PHE A 75 -3.99 -10.00 -6.24
C PHE A 75 -3.25 -8.76 -6.77
N CYS A 76 -2.26 -8.25 -6.03
CA CYS A 76 -1.47 -7.09 -6.44
C CYS A 76 -0.76 -7.33 -7.80
N ARG A 77 -0.14 -8.48 -8.00
CA ARG A 77 0.51 -8.84 -9.27
C ARG A 77 -0.48 -8.90 -10.43
N LEU A 78 -1.67 -9.47 -10.22
CA LEU A 78 -2.75 -9.46 -11.21
C LEU A 78 -3.23 -8.04 -11.55
N GLN A 79 -2.99 -7.05 -10.68
CA GLN A 79 -3.26 -5.63 -10.93
C GLN A 79 -2.05 -4.88 -11.51
N GLY A 80 -0.94 -5.56 -11.81
CA GLY A 80 0.29 -4.93 -12.32
C GLY A 80 1.13 -4.23 -11.24
N ILE A 81 0.89 -4.54 -9.97
CA ILE A 81 1.65 -4.01 -8.83
C ILE A 81 2.70 -5.07 -8.47
N ASP A 82 3.92 -4.92 -8.99
CA ASP A 82 5.00 -5.91 -8.86
C ASP A 82 5.95 -5.67 -7.68
N ASN A 83 5.93 -4.46 -7.09
CA ASN A 83 6.77 -4.10 -5.95
C ASN A 83 6.23 -4.61 -4.60
N VAL A 84 5.65 -5.81 -4.60
CA VAL A 84 5.06 -6.49 -3.43
C VAL A 84 5.71 -7.85 -3.19
N THR A 85 5.98 -8.14 -1.92
CA THR A 85 6.64 -9.38 -1.51
C THR A 85 5.84 -10.07 -0.42
N ARG A 86 5.77 -11.40 -0.47
CA ARG A 86 5.24 -12.19 0.63
C ARG A 86 6.30 -12.31 1.73
N ALA A 87 5.99 -11.86 2.93
CA ALA A 87 6.80 -12.10 4.12
C ALA A 87 5.94 -12.02 5.38
N ASP A 88 6.41 -12.68 6.44
CA ASP A 88 5.92 -12.54 7.81
C ASP A 88 7.08 -12.15 8.73
N LEU A 89 6.83 -12.13 10.05
CA LEU A 89 7.82 -11.78 11.06
C LEU A 89 8.48 -13.03 11.69
N ASP A 90 8.26 -14.22 11.13
CA ASP A 90 8.69 -15.50 11.70
C ASP A 90 9.98 -16.05 11.05
#